data_AF-A0A2N2TVE5-F1
#
_entry.id   AF-A0A2N2TVE5-F1
#
_cell.length_a   1.000
_cell.length_b   1.000
_cell.length_c   1.000
_cell.angle_alpha   90.00
_cell.angle_beta   90.00
_cell.angle_gamma   90.00
#
_symmetry.space_group_name_H-M   'P 1'
#
loop_
_entity.id
_entity.type
_entity.pdbx_description
1 polymer ?
#
loop_
_entity_poly.entity_id
_entity_poly.type
_entity_poly.pdbx_seq_one_letter_code
_entity_poly.pdbx_strand_id
1 'polypeptide(L)'
;MKNHSVFCVSDHTGVTVEAVAKSVLAQFPELEFSLIALPFIDSLEKAQVAAARIAATPGALVFSTLTDPALRAALRDSRASVFDVFDLIAPAVEHALGQAATPSGGRTHGMANNYELRIDAVNFSLALDDGLQPQRLDQADLILVGVSRVGKTPSALYLALQYGLRVANYPLTPDDLEQESLPAVLLANLPRLRALTLAPERLAAIRQARYPDSRYASLQQCRDELAAAERLFARHALPVLDTTRMSVEEIAARLRNPPTALFR
;
A
#
# COMPACT_ATOMS: atom_id res chain seq x y z
N MET A 1 27.98 -7.90 10.99
CA MET A 1 27.67 -7.01 9.84
C MET A 1 27.73 -5.58 10.33
N LYS A 2 28.13 -4.62 9.49
CA LYS A 2 28.22 -3.21 9.90
C LYS A 2 26.82 -2.60 9.84
N ASN A 3 26.27 -2.22 10.99
CA ASN A 3 24.95 -1.60 11.07
C ASN A 3 25.09 -0.08 10.87
N HIS A 4 24.35 0.48 9.92
CA HIS A 4 24.39 1.89 9.56
C HIS A 4 23.13 2.61 10.07
N SER A 5 23.30 3.69 10.83
CA SER A 5 22.18 4.55 11.21
C SER A 5 21.76 5.45 10.06
N VAL A 6 20.46 5.50 9.78
CA VAL A 6 19.88 6.27 8.68
C VAL A 6 18.82 7.21 9.24
N PHE A 7 19.08 8.51 9.24
CA PHE A 7 18.09 9.51 9.65
C PHE A 7 17.20 9.89 8.47
N CYS A 8 15.88 9.80 8.66
CA CYS A 8 14.87 10.18 7.69
C CYS A 8 14.21 11.49 8.15
N VAL A 9 14.57 12.61 7.53
CA VAL A 9 14.22 13.96 8.00
C VAL A 9 13.16 14.59 7.09
N SER A 10 12.10 15.13 7.67
CA SER A 10 11.02 15.78 6.92
C SER A 10 10.41 16.93 7.71
N ASP A 11 9.98 17.97 7.01
CA ASP A 11 9.15 19.06 7.53
C ASP A 11 7.67 18.63 7.69
N HIS A 12 7.34 17.41 7.25
CA HIS A 12 6.03 16.78 7.37
C HIS A 12 6.13 15.42 8.09
N THR A 13 5.27 14.47 7.72
CA THR A 13 5.10 13.19 8.42
C THR A 13 6.29 12.24 8.28
N GLY A 14 7.23 12.47 7.37
CA GLY A 14 8.37 11.59 7.14
C GLY A 14 8.10 10.35 6.26
N VAL A 15 6.83 10.07 5.93
CA VAL A 15 6.44 8.87 5.17
C VAL A 15 7.15 8.78 3.82
N THR A 16 7.22 9.89 3.08
CA THR A 16 7.87 9.93 1.76
C THR A 16 9.37 9.64 1.84
N VAL A 17 10.08 10.32 2.76
CA VAL A 17 11.53 10.15 2.88
C VAL A 17 11.91 8.75 3.36
N GLU A 18 11.11 8.16 4.26
CA GLU A 18 11.32 6.77 4.68
C GLU A 18 11.13 5.78 3.52
N ALA A 19 10.12 5.98 2.68
CA ALA A 19 9.88 5.13 1.51
C ALA A 19 11.07 5.21 0.54
N VAL A 20 11.54 6.42 0.24
CA VAL A 20 12.72 6.65 -0.61
C VAL A 20 13.96 5.98 -0.02
N ALA A 21 14.24 6.19 1.27
CA ALA A 21 15.38 5.60 1.95
C ALA A 21 15.32 4.06 1.88
N LYS A 22 14.18 3.45 2.23
CA LYS A 22 13.99 1.99 2.15
C LYS A 22 14.24 1.47 0.74
N SER A 23 13.69 2.12 -0.29
CA SER A 23 13.87 1.71 -1.69
C SER A 23 15.31 1.80 -2.17
N VAL A 24 16.04 2.86 -1.82
CA VAL A 24 17.45 3.02 -2.21
C VAL A 24 18.33 2.01 -1.47
N LEU A 25 18.13 1.86 -0.16
CA LEU A 25 18.96 1.00 0.70
C LEU A 25 18.75 -0.50 0.43
N ALA A 26 17.57 -0.90 -0.06
CA ALA A 26 17.30 -2.27 -0.48
C ALA A 26 18.25 -2.77 -1.59
N GLN A 27 18.89 -1.85 -2.33
CA GLN A 27 19.90 -2.19 -3.35
C GLN A 27 21.25 -2.61 -2.77
N PHE A 28 21.41 -2.60 -1.43
CA PHE A 28 22.64 -2.97 -0.72
C PHE A 28 22.36 -4.14 0.25
N PRO A 29 22.05 -5.36 -0.25
CA PRO A 29 21.54 -6.47 0.57
C PRO A 29 22.56 -7.02 1.59
N GLU A 30 23.84 -6.72 1.44
CA GLU A 30 24.91 -7.16 2.35
C GLU A 30 25.06 -6.25 3.58
N LEU A 31 24.36 -5.11 3.61
CA LEU A 31 24.44 -4.10 4.67
C LEU A 31 23.16 -4.07 5.50
N GLU A 32 23.31 -3.78 6.80
CA GLU A 32 22.20 -3.57 7.71
C GLU A 32 22.01 -2.09 7.98
N PHE A 33 20.75 -1.64 7.94
CA PHE A 33 20.38 -0.25 8.16
C PHE A 33 19.32 -0.13 9.26
N SER A 34 19.53 0.82 10.17
CA SER A 34 18.57 1.18 11.22
C SER A 34 18.03 2.57 10.92
N LEU A 35 16.75 2.63 10.53
CA LEU A 35 16.08 3.89 10.17
C LEU A 35 15.58 4.62 11.42
N ILE A 36 15.83 5.92 11.48
CA ILE A 36 15.43 6.83 12.56
C ILE A 36 14.63 7.97 11.93
N ALA A 37 13.32 7.97 12.15
CA ALA A 37 12.44 9.03 11.65
C ALA A 37 12.58 10.32 12.49
N LEU A 38 12.72 11.45 11.81
CA LEU A 38 12.67 12.81 12.36
C LEU A 38 11.61 13.62 11.58
N PRO A 39 10.32 13.44 11.89
CA PRO A 39 9.23 14.18 11.24
C PRO A 39 9.06 15.58 11.84
N PHE A 40 8.31 16.43 11.14
CA PHE A 40 7.92 17.79 11.55
C PHE A 40 9.08 18.72 11.90
N ILE A 41 10.20 18.60 11.18
CA ILE A 41 11.34 19.52 11.22
C ILE A 41 11.02 20.71 10.33
N ASP A 42 10.09 21.54 10.81
CA ASP A 42 9.46 22.68 10.10
C ASP A 42 9.96 24.05 10.60
N SER A 43 11.00 24.07 11.45
CA SER A 43 11.62 25.29 11.94
C SER A 43 13.14 25.16 12.01
N LEU A 44 13.83 26.31 11.93
CA LEU A 44 15.29 26.35 11.97
C LEU A 44 15.85 25.77 13.27
N GLU A 45 15.20 26.05 14.41
CA GLU A 45 15.56 25.49 15.71
C GLU A 45 15.48 23.96 15.70
N LYS A 46 14.38 23.39 15.19
CA LYS A 46 14.23 21.93 15.08
C LYS A 46 15.28 21.33 14.15
N ALA A 47 15.60 22.00 13.05
CA ALA A 47 16.63 21.55 12.11
C ALA A 47 18.02 21.55 12.75
N GLN A 48 18.36 22.56 13.56
CA GLN A 48 19.61 22.61 14.32
C GLN A 48 19.69 21.51 15.37
N VAL A 49 18.60 21.24 16.10
CA VAL A 49 18.53 20.13 17.06
C VAL A 49 18.69 18.78 16.36
N ALA A 50 18.05 18.60 15.20
CA ALA A 50 18.20 17.40 14.37
C ALA A 50 19.65 17.24 13.89
N ALA A 51 20.27 18.31 13.40
CA ALA A 51 21.66 18.31 12.94
C ALA A 51 22.63 17.94 14.06
N ALA A 52 22.44 18.48 15.27
CA ALA A 52 23.25 18.13 16.44
C ALA A 52 23.12 16.64 16.82
N ARG A 53 21.89 16.10 16.79
CA ARG A 53 21.64 14.67 17.04
C ARG A 53 22.31 13.77 15.99
N ILE A 54 22.25 14.17 14.72
CA ILE A 54 22.89 13.45 13.61
C ILE A 54 24.42 13.48 13.78
N ALA A 55 24.99 14.65 14.09
CA ALA A 55 26.43 14.81 14.29
C ALA A 55 26.98 13.93 15.43
N ALA A 56 26.16 13.65 16.44
CA ALA A 56 26.48 12.72 17.53
C ALA A 56 26.49 11.24 17.12
N THR A 57 26.14 10.91 15.87
CA THR A 57 26.10 9.54 15.34
C THR A 57 27.08 9.38 14.16
N PRO A 58 28.36 9.07 14.42
CA PRO A 58 29.38 8.98 13.38
C PRO A 58 29.04 7.96 12.28
N GLY A 59 29.21 8.35 11.02
CA GLY A 59 28.95 7.48 9.87
C GLY A 59 27.47 7.30 9.53
N ALA A 60 26.58 8.09 10.15
CA ALA A 60 25.17 8.11 9.80
C ALA A 60 24.94 8.65 8.38
N LEU A 61 23.93 8.09 7.73
CA LEU A 61 23.37 8.61 6.48
C LEU A 61 22.13 9.44 6.82
N VAL A 62 21.86 10.47 6.03
CA VAL A 62 20.68 11.31 6.19
C VAL A 62 19.95 11.36 4.87
N PHE A 63 18.70 10.89 4.86
CA PHE A 63 17.76 11.15 3.78
C PHE A 63 16.83 12.27 4.23
N SER A 64 16.55 13.24 3.37
CA SER A 64 15.64 14.33 3.71
C SER A 64 14.69 14.74 2.58
N THR A 65 13.57 15.31 2.98
CA THR A 65 12.55 15.90 2.10
C THR A 65 12.16 17.29 2.61
N LEU A 66 13.15 18.11 2.97
CA LEU A 66 12.89 19.44 3.52
C LEU A 66 12.63 20.42 2.36
N THR A 67 11.45 21.04 2.34
CA THR A 67 11.07 21.96 1.25
C THR A 67 11.78 23.30 1.34
N ASP A 68 12.07 23.78 2.56
CA ASP A 68 12.74 25.05 2.82
C ASP A 68 14.28 24.92 2.71
N PRO A 69 14.93 25.68 1.80
CA PRO A 69 16.39 25.71 1.67
C PRO A 69 17.14 26.05 2.97
N ALA A 70 16.58 26.90 3.84
CA ALA A 70 17.21 27.27 5.10
C ALA A 70 17.31 26.08 6.07
N LEU A 71 16.29 25.22 6.09
CA LEU A 71 16.29 24.00 6.90
C LEU A 71 17.29 22.97 6.36
N ARG A 72 17.40 22.86 5.03
CA ARG A 72 18.42 22.01 4.38
C ARG A 72 19.83 22.48 4.69
N ALA A 73 20.07 23.79 4.65
CA ALA A 73 21.35 24.37 5.01
C ALA A 73 21.76 24.01 6.45
N ALA A 74 20.84 24.18 7.41
CA ALA A 74 21.10 23.81 8.80
C ALA A 74 21.38 22.30 8.98
N LEU A 75 20.73 21.44 8.19
CA LEU A 75 20.96 19.99 8.25
C LEU A 75 22.36 19.58 7.77
N ARG A 76 22.92 20.33 6.80
CA ARG A 76 24.28 20.09 6.27
C ARG A 76 25.37 20.36 7.31
N ASP A 77 25.11 21.17 8.33
CA ASP A 77 26.03 21.43 9.44
C ASP A 77 26.32 20.17 10.28
N SER A 78 25.49 19.12 10.15
CA SER A 78 25.70 17.83 10.83
C SER A 78 26.96 17.06 10.38
N ARG A 79 27.59 17.46 9.26
CA ARG A 79 28.74 16.78 8.62
C ARG A 79 28.48 15.31 8.22
N ALA A 80 27.24 14.85 8.31
CA ALA A 80 26.83 13.56 7.79
C ALA A 80 26.69 13.60 6.26
N SER A 81 26.59 12.42 5.65
CA SER A 81 26.22 12.33 4.22
C SER A 81 24.73 12.59 4.06
N VAL A 82 24.38 13.77 3.57
CA VAL A 82 22.98 14.22 3.40
C VAL A 82 22.54 14.06 1.95
N PHE A 83 21.46 13.30 1.77
CA PHE A 83 20.76 13.04 0.52
C PHE A 83 19.35 13.66 0.59
N ASP A 84 19.25 14.94 0.28
CA ASP A 84 17.95 15.61 0.20
C ASP A 84 17.33 15.41 -1.19
N VAL A 85 16.10 14.89 -1.21
CA VAL A 85 15.39 14.56 -2.46
C VAL A 85 15.14 15.81 -3.31
N PHE A 86 14.82 16.95 -2.70
CA PHE A 86 14.56 18.17 -3.44
C PHE A 86 15.85 18.79 -3.98
N ASP A 87 16.94 18.82 -3.19
CA ASP A 87 18.23 19.29 -3.70
C ASP A 87 18.76 18.44 -4.87
N LEU A 88 18.49 17.13 -4.85
CA LEU A 88 18.97 16.21 -5.89
C LEU A 88 18.10 16.24 -7.16
N ILE A 89 16.78 16.41 -7.04
CA ILE A 89 15.84 16.23 -8.17
C ILE A 89 15.30 17.56 -8.70
N ALA A 90 15.05 18.55 -7.84
CA ALA A 90 14.41 19.80 -8.26
C ALA A 90 15.16 20.51 -9.40
N PRO A 91 16.50 20.63 -9.40
CA PRO A 91 17.21 21.31 -10.49
C PRO A 91 16.98 20.68 -11.87
N ALA A 92 16.86 19.36 -11.93
CA ALA A 92 16.59 18.66 -13.19
C ALA A 92 15.15 18.92 -13.69
N VAL A 93 14.19 18.98 -12.76
CA VAL A 93 12.79 19.30 -13.07
C VAL A 93 12.64 20.76 -13.51
N GLU A 94 13.30 21.69 -12.81
CA GLU A 94 13.30 23.12 -13.16
C GLU A 94 13.86 23.35 -14.56
N HIS A 95 14.96 22.67 -14.90
CA HIS A 95 15.54 22.72 -16.23
C HIS A 95 14.57 22.21 -17.29
N ALA A 96 13.92 21.06 -17.05
CA ALA A 96 12.99 20.46 -17.99
C ALA A 96 11.72 21.31 -18.20
N LEU A 97 11.27 22.01 -17.16
CA LEU A 97 10.06 22.85 -17.21
C LEU A 97 10.34 24.32 -17.58
N GLY A 98 11.61 24.76 -17.56
CA GLY A 98 11.98 26.16 -17.76
C GLY A 98 11.47 27.09 -16.65
N GLN A 99 11.15 26.56 -15.47
CA GLN A 99 10.56 27.30 -14.35
C GLN A 99 11.21 26.86 -13.04
N ALA A 100 11.59 27.83 -12.20
CA ALA A 100 12.09 27.56 -10.86
C ALA A 100 11.00 26.98 -9.94
N ALA A 101 11.41 26.09 -9.04
CA ALA A 101 10.54 25.51 -8.03
C ALA A 101 10.22 26.59 -6.98
N THR A 102 8.94 26.71 -6.63
CA THR A 102 8.52 27.57 -5.53
C THR A 102 8.69 26.81 -4.22
N PRO A 103 9.45 27.33 -3.24
CA PRO A 103 9.49 26.75 -1.90
C PRO A 103 8.12 26.90 -1.25
N SER A 104 7.30 25.86 -1.34
CA SER A 104 5.98 25.84 -0.73
C SER A 104 6.09 25.22 0.65
N GLY A 105 6.23 26.06 1.68
CA GLY A 105 6.09 25.63 3.08
C GLY A 105 4.71 25.00 3.29
N GLY A 106 4.65 23.67 3.25
CA GLY A 106 3.50 22.85 3.61
C GLY A 106 2.22 22.97 2.78
N ARG A 107 2.22 23.66 1.63
CA ARG A 107 1.03 23.74 0.76
C ARG A 107 1.05 22.67 -0.32
N THR A 108 0.56 21.48 0.01
CA THR A 108 0.11 20.50 -0.97
C THR A 108 -1.20 20.98 -1.62
N HIS A 109 -1.10 21.87 -2.61
CA HIS A 109 -2.23 22.20 -3.49
C HIS A 109 -2.75 20.90 -4.14
N GLY A 110 -3.99 20.52 -3.83
CA GLY A 110 -4.67 19.35 -4.44
C GLY A 110 -5.11 18.23 -3.48
N MET A 111 -4.81 18.31 -2.18
CA MET A 111 -5.26 17.29 -1.22
C MET A 111 -6.74 17.42 -0.80
N ALA A 112 -7.31 18.64 -0.77
CA ALA A 112 -8.68 18.85 -0.26
C ALA A 112 -9.75 18.10 -1.07
N ASN A 113 -9.80 18.27 -2.40
CA ASN A 113 -10.78 17.57 -3.25
C ASN A 113 -10.56 16.05 -3.30
N ASN A 114 -9.34 15.57 -3.07
CA ASN A 114 -9.05 14.14 -3.01
C ASN A 114 -9.36 13.52 -1.64
N TYR A 115 -9.44 14.32 -0.57
CA TYR A 115 -9.68 13.80 0.76
C TYR A 115 -11.13 13.33 0.93
N GLU A 116 -12.12 14.15 0.54
CA GLU A 116 -13.55 13.80 0.64
C GLU A 116 -13.86 12.53 -0.17
N LEU A 117 -13.39 12.46 -1.41
CA LEU A 117 -13.54 11.27 -2.26
C LEU A 117 -12.93 10.01 -1.64
N ARG A 118 -11.76 10.13 -0.99
CA ARG A 118 -11.15 8.99 -0.28
C ARG A 118 -11.95 8.57 0.93
N ILE A 119 -12.43 9.52 1.74
CA ILE A 119 -13.27 9.20 2.91
C ILE A 119 -14.55 8.50 2.47
N ASP A 120 -15.19 8.98 1.40
CA ASP A 120 -16.37 8.32 0.83
C ASP A 120 -16.06 6.90 0.35
N ALA A 121 -14.92 6.70 -0.32
CA ALA A 121 -14.48 5.38 -0.77
C ALA A 121 -14.19 4.41 0.38
N VAL A 122 -13.62 4.91 1.47
CA VAL A 122 -13.35 4.13 2.69
C VAL A 122 -14.66 3.75 3.37
N ASN A 123 -15.57 4.71 3.56
CA ASN A 123 -16.88 4.47 4.15
C ASN A 123 -17.67 3.45 3.33
N PHE A 124 -17.60 3.54 2.00
CA PHE A 124 -18.19 2.55 1.09
C PHE A 124 -17.62 1.15 1.32
N SER A 125 -16.28 1.03 1.37
CA SER A 125 -15.60 -0.26 1.49
C SER A 125 -15.81 -0.91 2.86
N LEU A 126 -15.83 -0.11 3.94
CA LEU A 126 -16.15 -0.58 5.29
C LEU A 126 -17.59 -1.07 5.40
N ALA A 127 -18.56 -0.32 4.85
CA ALA A 127 -19.97 -0.69 4.90
C ALA A 127 -20.27 -2.04 4.22
N LEU A 128 -19.49 -2.42 3.19
CA LEU A 128 -19.66 -3.68 2.48
C LEU A 128 -18.83 -4.84 3.07
N ASP A 129 -17.92 -4.58 4.00
CA ASP A 129 -17.19 -5.62 4.74
C ASP A 129 -18.03 -6.19 5.91
N ASP A 130 -18.78 -5.33 6.60
CA ASP A 130 -19.50 -5.66 7.86
C ASP A 130 -20.91 -6.26 7.68
N GLY A 131 -21.44 -6.29 6.46
CA GLY A 131 -22.77 -6.84 6.20
C GLY A 131 -23.17 -6.61 4.76
N LEU A 132 -23.09 -7.67 3.96
CA LEU A 132 -23.39 -7.64 2.52
C LEU A 132 -24.70 -6.89 2.28
N GLN A 133 -24.59 -5.70 1.68
CA GLN A 133 -25.69 -4.98 1.03
C GLN A 133 -25.54 -5.22 -0.47
N PRO A 134 -26.03 -6.35 -1.03
CA PRO A 134 -25.73 -6.73 -2.41
C PRO A 134 -26.26 -5.69 -3.41
N GLN A 135 -27.26 -4.91 -2.99
CA GLN A 135 -27.87 -3.81 -3.72
C GLN A 135 -26.93 -2.64 -4.02
N ARG A 136 -25.76 -2.57 -3.36
CA ARG A 136 -24.76 -1.50 -3.58
C ARG A 136 -23.54 -1.96 -4.37
N LEU A 137 -23.49 -3.22 -4.80
CA LEU A 137 -22.38 -3.76 -5.60
C LEU A 137 -22.23 -3.03 -6.94
N ASP A 138 -23.35 -2.55 -7.50
CA ASP A 138 -23.44 -1.76 -8.72
C ASP A 138 -22.79 -0.36 -8.62
N GLN A 139 -22.54 0.13 -7.40
CA GLN A 139 -21.86 1.39 -7.11
C GLN A 139 -20.35 1.22 -6.91
N ALA A 140 -19.85 -0.03 -6.86
CA ALA A 140 -18.44 -0.32 -6.68
C ALA A 140 -17.65 -0.10 -7.97
N ASP A 141 -16.47 0.51 -7.84
CA ASP A 141 -15.48 0.61 -8.92
C ASP A 141 -14.81 -0.75 -9.16
N LEU A 142 -14.65 -1.54 -8.09
CA LEU A 142 -14.00 -2.83 -8.08
C LEU A 142 -14.70 -3.77 -7.08
N ILE A 143 -14.90 -5.03 -7.47
CA ILE A 143 -15.49 -6.05 -6.60
C ILE A 143 -14.48 -7.18 -6.42
N LEU A 144 -14.03 -7.39 -5.19
CA LEU A 144 -13.13 -8.48 -4.83
C LEU A 144 -13.96 -9.69 -4.41
N VAL A 145 -13.72 -10.83 -5.05
CA VAL A 145 -14.38 -12.11 -4.75
C VAL A 145 -13.36 -13.18 -4.38
N GLY A 146 -13.72 -14.10 -3.49
CA GLY A 146 -12.79 -15.10 -2.97
C GLY A 146 -13.26 -15.76 -1.69
N VAL A 147 -12.64 -16.85 -1.28
CA VAL A 147 -12.91 -17.49 0.00
C VAL A 147 -12.46 -16.60 1.16
N SER A 148 -12.99 -16.83 2.37
CA SER A 148 -12.60 -16.04 3.53
C SER A 148 -11.08 -16.14 3.82
N ARG A 149 -10.45 -15.01 4.17
CA ARG A 149 -9.00 -14.82 4.45
C ARG A 149 -8.03 -14.73 3.29
N VAL A 150 -8.49 -14.58 2.05
CA VAL A 150 -7.59 -14.40 0.88
C VAL A 150 -7.01 -13.00 0.67
N GLY A 151 -7.17 -12.11 1.66
CA GLY A 151 -6.66 -10.74 1.60
C GLY A 151 -7.62 -9.71 0.99
N LYS A 152 -8.91 -10.03 0.80
CA LYS A 152 -9.91 -9.09 0.24
C LYS A 152 -10.06 -7.81 1.07
N THR A 153 -10.46 -7.93 2.34
CA THR A 153 -10.66 -6.79 3.26
C THR A 153 -9.47 -5.83 3.32
N PRO A 154 -8.22 -6.27 3.63
CA PRO A 154 -7.11 -5.34 3.69
C PRO A 154 -6.80 -4.70 2.34
N SER A 155 -6.96 -5.43 1.23
CA SER A 155 -6.75 -4.88 -0.12
C SER A 155 -7.80 -3.85 -0.50
N ALA A 156 -9.08 -4.10 -0.18
CA ALA A 156 -10.18 -3.17 -0.43
C ALA A 156 -9.97 -1.85 0.34
N LEU A 157 -9.67 -1.93 1.63
CA LEU A 157 -9.39 -0.76 2.45
C LEU A 157 -8.15 0.01 1.97
N TYR A 158 -7.08 -0.70 1.59
CA TYR A 158 -5.90 -0.04 1.06
C TYR A 158 -6.18 0.70 -0.26
N LEU A 159 -6.89 0.07 -1.19
CA LEU A 159 -7.29 0.67 -2.47
C LEU A 159 -8.17 1.91 -2.25
N ALA A 160 -9.09 1.86 -1.28
CA ALA A 160 -9.92 3.01 -0.90
C ALA A 160 -9.08 4.15 -0.29
N LEU A 161 -8.21 3.84 0.68
CA LEU A 161 -7.39 4.83 1.39
C LEU A 161 -6.37 5.51 0.47
N GLN A 162 -5.69 4.74 -0.37
CA GLN A 162 -4.57 5.23 -1.18
C GLN A 162 -5.02 5.77 -2.54
N TYR A 163 -6.08 5.20 -3.12
CA TYR A 163 -6.50 5.51 -4.48
C TYR A 163 -7.94 6.02 -4.59
N GLY A 164 -8.69 6.12 -3.49
CA GLY A 164 -10.06 6.63 -3.50
C GLY A 164 -11.04 5.73 -4.25
N LEU A 165 -10.73 4.44 -4.41
CA LEU A 165 -11.59 3.49 -5.12
C LEU A 165 -12.66 2.91 -4.19
N ARG A 166 -13.92 2.89 -4.63
CA ARG A 166 -15.02 2.19 -3.97
C ARG A 166 -14.89 0.70 -4.22
N VAL A 167 -14.26 -0.01 -3.28
CA VAL A 167 -14.00 -1.45 -3.42
C VAL A 167 -14.96 -2.26 -2.57
N ALA A 168 -15.78 -3.09 -3.22
CA ALA A 168 -16.65 -4.03 -2.53
C ALA A 168 -15.92 -5.34 -2.24
N ASN A 169 -16.10 -5.88 -1.04
CA ASN A 169 -15.61 -7.19 -0.67
C ASN A 169 -16.78 -8.20 -0.65
N TYR A 170 -16.80 -9.14 -1.59
CA TYR A 170 -17.78 -10.23 -1.61
C TYR A 170 -17.11 -11.54 -1.14
N PRO A 171 -17.36 -12.02 0.08
CA PRO A 171 -16.91 -13.33 0.52
C PRO A 171 -17.78 -14.41 -0.12
N LEU A 172 -17.16 -15.39 -0.79
CA LEU A 172 -17.87 -16.61 -1.18
C LEU A 172 -18.16 -17.42 0.08
N THR A 173 -19.44 -17.68 0.32
CA THR A 173 -19.94 -18.54 1.40
C THR A 173 -19.86 -20.02 0.99
N PRO A 174 -19.93 -20.97 1.94
CA PRO A 174 -20.04 -22.39 1.62
C PRO A 174 -21.18 -22.69 0.63
N ASP A 175 -22.35 -22.06 0.84
CA ASP A 175 -23.52 -22.24 -0.04
C ASP A 175 -23.23 -21.76 -1.47
N ASP A 176 -22.50 -20.63 -1.63
CA ASP A 176 -22.08 -20.14 -2.95
C ASP A 176 -21.10 -21.13 -3.64
N LEU A 177 -20.20 -21.75 -2.86
CA LEU A 177 -19.19 -22.68 -3.37
C LEU A 177 -19.76 -24.03 -3.80
N GLU A 178 -20.94 -24.39 -3.30
CA GLU A 178 -21.69 -25.58 -3.70
C GLU A 178 -22.48 -25.38 -5.00
N GLN A 179 -22.71 -24.13 -5.43
CA GLN A 179 -23.42 -23.83 -6.67
C GLN A 179 -22.54 -24.05 -7.91
N GLU A 180 -23.18 -24.22 -9.06
CA GLU A 180 -22.48 -24.35 -10.36
C GLU A 180 -22.05 -23.02 -10.98
N SER A 181 -22.59 -21.90 -10.49
CA SER A 181 -22.43 -20.56 -11.03
C SER A 181 -22.32 -19.54 -9.90
N LEU A 182 -21.68 -18.41 -10.17
CA LEU A 182 -21.65 -17.28 -9.23
C LEU A 182 -23.07 -16.75 -8.95
N PRO A 183 -23.30 -16.17 -7.75
CA PRO A 183 -24.53 -15.47 -7.41
C PRO A 183 -24.95 -14.45 -8.46
N ALA A 184 -26.26 -14.32 -8.72
CA ALA A 184 -26.80 -13.44 -9.77
C ALA A 184 -26.33 -11.98 -9.64
N VAL A 185 -26.16 -11.49 -8.40
CA VAL A 185 -25.67 -10.13 -8.13
C VAL A 185 -24.22 -9.92 -8.58
N LEU A 186 -23.38 -10.97 -8.52
CA LEU A 186 -22.02 -10.95 -9.03
C LEU A 186 -22.00 -11.04 -10.56
N LEU A 187 -22.88 -11.87 -11.12
CA LEU A 187 -23.01 -12.00 -12.58
C LEU A 187 -23.39 -10.68 -13.25
N ALA A 188 -24.28 -9.90 -12.63
CA ALA A 188 -24.65 -8.57 -13.11
C ALA A 188 -23.48 -7.56 -13.15
N ASN A 189 -22.38 -7.83 -12.44
CA ASN A 189 -21.24 -6.93 -12.30
C ASN A 189 -19.91 -7.52 -12.81
N LEU A 190 -19.94 -8.61 -13.59
CA LEU A 190 -18.76 -9.38 -14.03
C LEU A 190 -17.53 -8.55 -14.47
N PRO A 191 -17.65 -7.47 -15.26
CA PRO A 191 -16.48 -6.70 -15.70
C PRO A 191 -15.65 -6.09 -14.55
N ARG A 192 -16.31 -5.83 -13.42
CA ARG A 192 -15.71 -5.21 -12.22
C ARG A 192 -15.18 -6.24 -11.23
N LEU A 193 -15.40 -7.53 -11.46
CA LEU A 193 -14.96 -8.58 -10.55
C LEU A 193 -13.47 -8.87 -10.72
N ARG A 194 -12.78 -9.02 -9.59
CA ARG A 194 -11.44 -9.61 -9.51
C ARG A 194 -11.45 -10.67 -8.42
N ALA A 195 -10.99 -11.86 -8.76
CA ALA A 195 -10.92 -12.97 -7.84
C ALA A 195 -9.55 -13.00 -7.14
N LEU A 196 -9.55 -13.26 -5.84
CA LEU A 196 -8.34 -13.48 -5.05
C LEU A 196 -8.28 -14.95 -4.60
N THR A 197 -7.11 -15.57 -4.77
CA THR A 197 -6.79 -16.91 -4.28
C THR A 197 -5.43 -16.90 -3.57
N LEU A 198 -5.09 -17.99 -2.89
CA LEU A 198 -3.73 -18.25 -2.40
C LEU A 198 -3.52 -19.75 -2.13
N ALA A 199 -2.28 -20.12 -1.86
CA ALA A 199 -1.90 -21.48 -1.52
C ALA A 199 -2.68 -22.01 -0.29
N PRO A 200 -3.24 -23.23 -0.34
CA PRO A 200 -4.00 -23.80 0.76
C PRO A 200 -3.26 -23.83 2.09
N GLU A 201 -1.95 -24.10 2.07
CA GLU A 201 -1.10 -24.14 3.26
C GLU A 201 -1.01 -22.76 3.93
N ARG A 202 -0.92 -21.69 3.11
CA ARG A 202 -0.91 -20.31 3.62
C ARG A 202 -2.28 -19.92 4.16
N LEU A 203 -3.37 -20.36 3.51
CA LEU A 203 -4.73 -20.10 3.98
C LEU A 203 -4.99 -20.77 5.33
N ALA A 204 -4.61 -22.04 5.44
CA ALA A 204 -4.71 -22.81 6.68
C ALA A 204 -3.91 -22.16 7.80
N ALA A 205 -2.68 -21.72 7.55
CA ALA A 205 -1.87 -21.01 8.54
C ALA A 205 -2.53 -19.71 9.04
N ILE A 206 -3.10 -18.90 8.13
CA ILE A 206 -3.82 -17.66 8.49
C ILE A 206 -5.07 -17.98 9.32
N ARG A 207 -5.83 -19.01 8.94
CA ARG A 207 -7.05 -19.42 9.66
C ARG A 207 -6.71 -20.02 11.02
N GLN A 208 -5.67 -20.84 11.12
CA GLN A 208 -5.20 -21.44 12.37
C GLN A 208 -4.77 -20.36 13.38
N ALA A 209 -4.10 -19.29 12.93
CA ALA A 209 -3.71 -18.18 13.79
C ALA A 209 -4.91 -17.44 14.41
N ARG A 210 -6.08 -17.48 13.77
CA ARG A 210 -7.30 -16.78 14.23
C ARG A 210 -8.31 -17.70 14.89
N TYR A 211 -8.41 -18.95 14.43
CA TYR A 211 -9.37 -19.97 14.85
C TYR A 211 -8.66 -21.32 14.97
N PRO A 212 -7.83 -21.48 16.01
CA PRO A 212 -6.99 -22.66 16.17
C PRO A 212 -7.83 -23.94 16.29
N ASP A 213 -7.33 -25.01 15.68
CA ASP A 213 -7.83 -26.40 15.78
C ASP A 213 -9.28 -26.59 15.32
N SER A 214 -9.75 -25.69 14.47
CA SER A 214 -11.09 -25.72 13.88
C SER A 214 -11.10 -26.44 12.53
N ARG A 215 -12.25 -27.05 12.19
CA ARG A 215 -12.48 -27.59 10.83
C ARG A 215 -12.24 -26.52 9.76
N TYR A 216 -12.67 -25.29 10.02
CA TYR A 216 -12.48 -24.13 9.15
C TYR A 216 -11.00 -23.83 8.84
N ALA A 217 -10.11 -24.04 9.79
CA ALA A 217 -8.66 -23.86 9.63
C ALA A 217 -7.93 -25.09 9.07
N SER A 218 -8.60 -26.24 8.97
CA SER A 218 -7.98 -27.46 8.47
C SER A 218 -7.51 -27.30 7.02
N LEU A 219 -6.36 -27.90 6.70
CA LEU A 219 -5.78 -27.86 5.35
C LEU A 219 -6.74 -28.46 4.32
N GLN A 220 -7.45 -29.53 4.68
CA GLN A 220 -8.42 -30.18 3.80
C GLN A 220 -9.57 -29.23 3.43
N GLN A 221 -10.21 -28.60 4.42
CA GLN A 221 -11.28 -27.63 4.19
C GLN A 221 -10.79 -26.45 3.33
N CYS A 222 -9.58 -25.95 3.58
CA CYS A 222 -8.99 -24.86 2.79
C CYS A 222 -8.80 -25.27 1.32
N ARG A 223 -8.30 -26.48 1.06
CA ARG A 223 -8.13 -27.02 -0.30
C ARG A 223 -9.46 -27.15 -1.03
N ASP A 224 -10.47 -27.70 -0.35
CA ASP A 224 -11.78 -27.95 -0.95
C ASP A 224 -12.49 -26.64 -1.32
N GLU A 225 -12.46 -25.65 -0.42
CA GLU A 225 -13.05 -24.32 -0.66
C GLU A 225 -12.32 -23.57 -1.79
N LEU A 226 -10.98 -23.57 -1.80
CA LEU A 226 -10.19 -22.92 -2.85
C LEU A 226 -10.44 -23.56 -4.21
N ALA A 227 -10.44 -24.90 -4.28
CA ALA A 227 -10.71 -25.62 -5.52
C ALA A 227 -12.14 -25.34 -6.03
N ALA A 228 -13.13 -25.24 -5.14
CA ALA A 228 -14.49 -24.86 -5.51
C ALA A 228 -14.55 -23.43 -6.07
N ALA A 229 -13.90 -22.48 -5.40
CA ALA A 229 -13.84 -21.10 -5.85
C ALA A 229 -13.16 -20.97 -7.22
N GLU A 230 -12.03 -21.65 -7.43
CA GLU A 230 -11.29 -21.64 -8.69
C GLU A 230 -12.11 -22.19 -9.86
N ARG A 231 -12.93 -23.22 -9.63
CA ARG A 231 -13.88 -23.72 -10.65
C ARG A 231 -14.90 -22.65 -11.04
N LEU A 232 -15.46 -21.93 -10.07
CA LEU A 232 -16.38 -20.82 -10.35
C LEU A 232 -15.68 -19.70 -11.13
N PHE A 233 -14.47 -19.32 -10.73
CA PHE A 233 -13.71 -18.26 -11.41
C PHE A 233 -13.39 -18.62 -12.87
N ALA A 234 -12.95 -19.86 -13.11
CA ALA A 234 -12.63 -20.35 -14.44
C ALA A 234 -13.87 -20.38 -15.35
N ARG A 235 -15.01 -20.85 -14.84
CA ARG A 235 -16.28 -20.91 -15.60
C ARG A 235 -16.73 -19.53 -16.10
N HIS A 236 -16.49 -18.48 -15.34
CA HIS A 236 -16.88 -17.11 -15.68
C HIS A 236 -15.71 -16.25 -16.20
N ALA A 237 -14.56 -16.86 -16.52
CA ALA A 237 -13.36 -16.19 -17.02
C ALA A 237 -12.93 -14.98 -16.16
N LEU A 238 -13.08 -15.09 -14.83
CA LEU A 238 -12.69 -14.01 -13.93
C LEU A 238 -11.17 -13.84 -13.90
N PRO A 239 -10.65 -12.61 -13.90
CA PRO A 239 -9.24 -12.38 -13.61
C PRO A 239 -8.95 -12.79 -12.15
N VAL A 240 -8.07 -13.78 -11.98
CA VAL A 240 -7.64 -14.30 -10.68
C VAL A 240 -6.25 -13.77 -10.35
N LEU A 241 -6.07 -13.29 -9.11
CA LEU A 241 -4.78 -12.90 -8.56
C LEU A 241 -4.43 -13.83 -7.38
N ASP A 242 -3.27 -14.49 -7.47
CA ASP A 242 -2.69 -15.26 -6.37
C ASP A 242 -1.94 -14.32 -5.41
N THR A 243 -2.41 -14.26 -4.17
CA THR A 243 -1.90 -13.36 -3.13
C THR A 243 -0.92 -14.04 -2.16
N THR A 244 -0.53 -15.29 -2.40
CA THR A 244 0.22 -16.14 -1.45
C THR A 244 1.45 -15.47 -0.85
N ARG A 245 2.20 -14.73 -1.66
CA ARG A 245 3.47 -14.09 -1.27
C ARG A 245 3.46 -12.57 -1.49
N MET A 246 2.30 -11.98 -1.70
CA MET A 246 2.19 -10.56 -2.01
C MET A 246 1.85 -9.75 -0.76
N SER A 247 2.40 -8.54 -0.68
CA SER A 247 1.96 -7.53 0.28
C SER A 247 0.62 -6.92 -0.14
N VAL A 248 -0.04 -6.20 0.76
CA VAL A 248 -1.31 -5.51 0.45
C VAL A 248 -1.11 -4.44 -0.63
N GLU A 249 0.03 -3.75 -0.59
CA GLU A 249 0.47 -2.76 -1.57
C GLU A 249 0.63 -3.40 -2.97
N GLU A 250 1.29 -4.55 -3.05
CA GLU A 250 1.48 -5.29 -4.31
C GLU A 250 0.16 -5.80 -4.88
N ILE A 251 -0.71 -6.35 -4.03
CA ILE A 251 -2.06 -6.79 -4.42
C ILE A 251 -2.84 -5.62 -5.00
N ALA A 252 -2.86 -4.49 -4.29
CA ALA A 252 -3.55 -3.28 -4.72
C ALA A 252 -3.03 -2.74 -6.07
N ALA A 253 -1.71 -2.72 -6.26
CA ALA A 253 -1.08 -2.30 -7.51
C ALA A 253 -1.49 -3.20 -8.70
N ARG A 254 -1.50 -4.52 -8.50
CA ARG A 254 -1.91 -5.51 -9.52
C ARG A 254 -3.41 -5.44 -9.86
N LEU A 255 -4.25 -5.17 -8.86
CA LEU A 255 -5.70 -5.06 -9.04
C LEU A 255 -6.09 -3.80 -9.81
N ARG A 256 -5.44 -2.67 -9.52
CA ARG A 256 -5.71 -1.39 -10.19
C ARG A 256 -5.25 -1.39 -11.64
N ASN A 257 -4.10 -2.00 -11.91
CA ASN A 257 -3.49 -2.08 -13.23
C ASN A 257 -3.49 -3.54 -13.71
N PRO A 258 -4.66 -4.13 -14.05
CA PRO A 258 -4.69 -5.49 -14.57
C PRO A 258 -3.81 -5.53 -15.83
N PRO A 259 -2.98 -6.58 -16.02
CA PRO A 259 -2.11 -6.67 -17.18
C PRO A 259 -2.96 -6.60 -18.45
N THR A 260 -3.00 -5.41 -19.05
CA THR A 260 -3.51 -5.21 -20.40
C THR A 260 -2.43 -5.70 -21.35
N ALA A 261 -2.82 -6.09 -22.57
CA ALA A 261 -1.99 -6.72 -23.60
C ALA A 261 -0.76 -5.92 -24.08
N LEU A 262 -0.31 -4.90 -23.34
CA LEU A 262 0.85 -4.04 -23.63
C LEU A 262 2.21 -4.72 -23.37
N PHE A 263 2.23 -5.93 -22.79
CA PHE A 263 3.46 -6.70 -22.56
C PHE A 263 3.30 -8.19 -22.89
N ARG A 264 2.82 -8.50 -24.10
CA ARG A 264 3.00 -9.83 -24.71
C ARG A 264 3.83 -9.70 -25.98
#